data_AF-A0A1J4KQH6-F1
#
_entry.id   AF-A0A1J4KQH6-F1
#
_cell.length_a   1.000
_cell.length_b   1.000
_cell.length_c   1.000
_cell.angle_alpha   90.00
_cell.angle_beta   90.00
_cell.angle_gamma   90.00
#
_symmetry.space_group_name_H-M   'P 1'
#
loop_
_entity.id
_entity.type
_entity.pdbx_description
1 polymer ?
#
loop_
_entity_poly.entity_id
_entity_poly.type
_entity_poly.pdbx_seq_one_letter_code
_entity_poly.pdbx_strand_id
1 'polypeptide(L)'
;MTQEEKHTKVPLQVKSTIQTNKQKDAKSINSIHIFSRDSIEEILLYLLKIVQFLFTYVSTLYVTFHDKFVSLFRITPDDNIFDDASDFEDLFGATRGGTNFLGLYTRDQIASMIKNSPLAEKIDKLGYSDWYIDFDLSDCFTHYGYVKCRSFPNPEQFLAFIICQIGEYHPSIIDLPFCNINMLNIRWFNLQNPYAAFQPDRPRLPGQRYPGTGLARDAFVMLREAAIKSKRDGIVNVPEHFHNAYGYKHFLFLNPSHQGIFERIVHDLSSDISEKGLAMVSWAIYLGFMRQGTEKYCWDPSDQVFPISRRMISYFLARKYQKESREAFKNSPGFVIDWEKAEKQCLSGILHYSESENSINLRTK
;
A
#
# COMPACT_ATOMS: atom_id res chain seq x y z
N MET A 1 -57.91 25.33 -39.55
CA MET A 1 -59.20 25.19 -38.84
C MET A 1 -59.02 25.84 -37.49
N THR A 2 -59.23 27.17 -37.44
CA THR A 2 -60.48 27.85 -37.03
C THR A 2 -60.61 27.86 -35.50
N GLN A 3 -60.23 28.97 -34.84
CA GLN A 3 -61.08 30.16 -34.55
C GLN A 3 -62.03 29.86 -33.38
N GLU A 4 -62.30 30.70 -32.38
CA GLU A 4 -62.15 32.15 -32.13
C GLU A 4 -62.49 32.31 -30.62
N GLU A 5 -61.72 32.95 -29.75
CA GLU A 5 -61.56 34.41 -29.54
C GLU A 5 -62.84 35.26 -29.63
N LYS A 6 -63.18 35.94 -28.52
CA LYS A 6 -63.34 37.41 -28.40
C LYS A 6 -63.90 37.74 -27.00
N HIS A 7 -63.14 38.41 -26.11
CA HIS A 7 -62.92 39.87 -26.04
C HIS A 7 -64.21 40.67 -26.18
N THR A 8 -64.64 41.45 -25.18
CA THR A 8 -64.29 42.88 -24.91
C THR A 8 -65.19 43.33 -23.73
N LYS A 9 -65.01 44.38 -22.91
CA LYS A 9 -64.32 45.68 -22.99
C LYS A 9 -64.26 46.32 -21.57
N VAL A 10 -63.27 47.19 -21.39
CA VAL A 10 -62.91 48.12 -20.26
C VAL A 10 -63.80 49.40 -20.29
N PRO A 11 -63.77 50.43 -19.37
CA PRO A 11 -63.54 50.60 -17.90
C PRO A 11 -64.70 51.36 -17.16
N LEU A 12 -64.64 51.54 -15.82
CA LEU A 12 -64.57 52.86 -15.12
C LEU A 12 -64.56 52.74 -13.57
N GLN A 13 -63.85 53.68 -12.94
CA GLN A 13 -63.46 53.79 -11.53
C GLN A 13 -64.58 54.28 -10.57
N VAL A 14 -64.40 54.03 -9.26
CA VAL A 14 -64.17 55.01 -8.15
C VAL A 14 -64.82 54.52 -6.84
N LYS A 15 -64.02 54.28 -5.78
CA LYS A 15 -64.13 54.86 -4.41
C LYS A 15 -63.23 54.13 -3.36
N SER A 16 -62.01 54.65 -3.22
CA SER A 16 -61.32 55.13 -2.00
C SER A 16 -61.48 54.46 -0.59
N THR A 17 -60.31 54.12 0.00
CA THR A 17 -59.83 54.47 1.38
C THR A 17 -59.64 53.35 2.44
N ILE A 18 -58.41 52.81 2.50
CA ILE A 18 -57.39 52.80 3.59
C ILE A 18 -57.69 52.24 5.01
N GLN A 19 -56.99 51.11 5.30
CA GLN A 19 -56.13 50.68 6.44
C GLN A 19 -56.55 50.58 7.94
N THR A 20 -56.23 49.36 8.44
CA THR A 20 -55.51 48.89 9.66
C THR A 20 -56.15 48.89 11.06
N ASN A 21 -56.21 47.65 11.60
CA ASN A 21 -55.38 47.11 12.71
C ASN A 21 -56.09 46.58 13.98
N LYS A 22 -55.61 45.38 14.36
CA LYS A 22 -55.36 44.86 15.71
C LYS A 22 -56.54 44.42 16.62
N GLN A 23 -56.57 43.09 16.81
CA GLN A 23 -56.14 42.42 18.06
C GLN A 23 -57.05 42.60 19.29
N LYS A 24 -57.76 41.52 19.65
CA LYS A 24 -57.96 41.02 21.02
C LYS A 24 -58.96 39.87 20.98
N ASP A 25 -58.46 38.65 21.19
CA ASP A 25 -59.22 37.65 21.94
C ASP A 25 -58.25 36.82 22.75
N ALA A 26 -58.53 36.78 24.03
CA ALA A 26 -57.71 36.21 25.09
C ALA A 26 -58.52 35.12 25.81
N LYS A 27 -57.77 34.13 26.30
CA LYS A 27 -58.11 33.15 27.35
C LYS A 27 -58.93 31.93 26.93
N SER A 28 -58.20 30.83 26.70
CA SER A 28 -58.35 29.58 27.48
C SER A 28 -57.33 28.56 26.99
N ILE A 29 -56.31 28.27 27.80
CA ILE A 29 -55.74 26.93 28.10
C ILE A 29 -54.53 27.18 29.02
N ASN A 30 -54.71 26.91 30.30
CA ASN A 30 -53.64 26.80 31.31
C ASN A 30 -53.25 25.33 31.41
N SER A 31 -52.01 25.00 31.04
CA SER A 31 -51.16 24.01 31.76
C SER A 31 -49.86 23.79 30.97
N ILE A 32 -48.89 24.69 31.13
CA ILE A 32 -47.48 24.37 30.87
C ILE A 32 -46.74 24.75 32.14
N HIS A 33 -46.20 23.74 32.82
CA HIS A 33 -45.25 23.93 33.91
C HIS A 33 -44.09 24.78 33.39
N ILE A 34 -44.03 26.02 33.88
CA ILE A 34 -42.89 26.91 33.72
C ILE A 34 -41.75 26.26 34.50
N PHE A 35 -40.66 25.86 33.80
CA PHE A 35 -39.40 25.48 34.44
C PHE A 35 -39.04 26.56 35.45
N SER A 36 -38.91 26.21 36.73
CA SER A 36 -38.48 27.16 37.75
C SER A 36 -37.13 27.72 37.36
N ARG A 37 -36.88 28.99 37.72
CA ARG A 37 -35.62 29.70 37.44
C ARG A 37 -34.39 28.86 37.85
N ASP A 38 -34.53 28.13 38.95
CA ASP A 38 -33.53 27.20 39.49
C ASP A 38 -33.17 26.07 38.51
N SER A 39 -34.12 25.54 37.75
CA SER A 39 -33.88 24.46 36.79
C SER A 39 -33.17 24.94 35.52
N ILE A 40 -33.35 26.20 35.13
CA ILE A 40 -32.60 26.82 34.03
C ILE A 40 -31.16 27.10 34.47
N GLU A 41 -30.96 27.56 35.70
CA GLU A 41 -29.63 27.76 36.27
C GLU A 41 -28.85 26.45 36.40
N GLU A 42 -29.49 25.35 36.80
CA GLU A 42 -28.87 24.02 36.84
C GLU A 42 -28.45 23.52 35.44
N ILE A 43 -29.30 23.71 34.42
CA ILE A 43 -28.99 23.34 33.04
C ILE A 43 -27.81 24.17 32.50
N LEU A 44 -27.79 25.48 32.78
CA LEU A 44 -26.69 26.36 32.37
C LEU A 44 -25.37 26.01 33.09
N LEU A 45 -25.43 25.68 34.38
CA LEU A 45 -24.27 25.19 35.13
C LEU A 45 -23.74 23.87 34.57
N TYR A 46 -24.63 22.97 34.18
CA TYR A 46 -24.25 21.70 33.57
C TYR A 46 -23.59 21.89 32.19
N LEU A 47 -24.16 22.76 31.35
CA LEU A 47 -23.58 23.11 30.05
C LEU A 47 -22.21 23.79 30.19
N LEU A 48 -22.04 24.67 31.19
CA LEU A 48 -20.76 25.31 31.49
C LEU A 48 -19.69 24.29 31.90
N LYS A 49 -20.06 23.29 32.70
CA LYS A 49 -19.16 22.19 33.10
C LYS A 49 -18.74 21.33 31.90
N ILE A 50 -19.64 21.08 30.95
CA ILE A 50 -19.31 20.36 29.70
C ILE A 50 -18.31 21.17 28.88
N VAL A 51 -18.51 22.48 28.74
CA VAL A 51 -17.58 23.36 28.01
C VAL A 51 -16.21 23.40 28.69
N GLN A 52 -16.16 23.49 30.01
CA GLN A 52 -14.91 23.40 30.77
C GLN A 52 -14.22 22.05 30.58
N PHE A 53 -14.95 20.94 30.65
CA PHE A 53 -14.39 19.61 30.42
C PHE A 53 -13.82 19.46 29.01
N LEU A 54 -14.54 19.93 27.98
CA LEU A 54 -14.05 19.93 26.60
C LEU A 54 -12.79 20.79 26.44
N PHE A 55 -12.74 21.95 27.09
CA PHE A 55 -11.57 22.82 27.08
C PHE A 55 -10.36 22.14 27.75
N THR A 56 -10.55 21.49 28.91
CA THR A 56 -9.49 20.73 29.60
C THR A 56 -9.03 19.52 28.79
N TYR A 57 -9.94 18.82 28.12
CA TYR A 57 -9.61 17.68 27.27
C TYR A 57 -8.77 18.13 26.06
N VAL A 58 -9.18 19.20 25.39
CA VAL A 58 -8.46 19.77 24.24
C VAL A 58 -7.12 20.36 24.67
N SER A 59 -7.03 21.02 25.82
CA SER A 59 -5.76 21.55 26.34
C SER A 59 -4.80 20.42 26.71
N THR A 60 -5.28 19.32 27.30
CA THR A 60 -4.45 18.15 27.60
C THR A 60 -3.94 17.48 26.32
N LEU A 61 -4.79 17.40 25.29
CA LEU A 61 -4.40 16.89 23.97
C LEU A 61 -3.35 17.81 23.31
N TYR A 62 -3.50 19.13 23.44
CA TYR A 62 -2.56 20.13 22.93
C TYR A 62 -1.21 20.07 23.65
N VAL A 63 -1.18 19.96 24.98
CA VAL A 63 0.08 19.82 25.75
C VAL A 63 0.79 18.53 25.37
N THR A 64 0.08 17.40 25.30
CA THR A 64 0.67 16.11 24.91
C THR A 64 1.21 16.12 23.48
N PHE A 65 0.54 16.85 22.57
CA PHE A 65 1.01 17.04 21.20
C PHE A 65 2.20 18.02 21.13
N HIS A 66 2.15 19.12 21.87
CA HIS A 66 3.19 20.14 21.90
C HIS A 66 4.49 19.60 22.50
N ASP A 67 4.44 18.83 23.58
CA ASP A 67 5.62 18.24 24.21
C ASP A 67 6.31 17.24 23.27
N LYS A 68 5.54 16.40 22.55
CA LYS A 68 6.07 15.49 21.52
C LYS A 68 6.58 16.22 20.28
N PHE A 69 5.95 17.34 19.91
CA PHE A 69 6.36 18.13 18.76
C PHE A 69 7.64 18.94 19.05
N VAL A 70 7.75 19.55 20.23
CA VAL A 70 8.93 20.33 20.66
C VAL A 70 10.13 19.43 20.95
N SER A 71 9.92 18.21 21.47
CA SER A 71 11.02 17.25 21.62
C SER A 71 11.61 16.79 20.28
N LEU A 72 10.85 16.91 19.19
CA LEU A 72 11.29 16.58 17.83
C LEU A 72 12.10 17.71 17.16
N PHE A 73 12.08 18.93 17.71
CA PHE A 73 12.73 20.12 17.12
C PHE A 73 13.78 20.80 18.01
N ARG A 74 14.18 20.18 19.13
CA ARG A 74 15.39 20.61 19.86
C ARG A 74 16.63 19.98 19.24
N ILE A 75 17.11 20.59 18.16
CA ILE A 75 18.49 20.45 17.70
C ILE A 75 19.15 21.80 17.94
N THR A 76 20.05 21.86 18.92
CA THR A 76 21.04 22.94 19.02
C THR A 76 22.29 22.49 18.28
N PRO A 77 22.89 23.31 17.41
CA PRO A 77 24.23 23.00 16.87
C PRO A 77 25.25 23.18 18.00
N ASP A 78 26.05 22.16 18.28
CA ASP A 78 27.29 22.33 19.07
C ASP A 78 28.43 22.67 18.11
N ASP A 79 29.19 23.72 18.46
CA ASP A 79 30.24 24.36 17.65
C ASP A 79 31.61 23.63 17.67
N ASN A 80 31.65 22.34 18.01
CA ASN A 80 32.90 21.56 18.01
C ASN A 80 32.90 20.54 16.88
N ILE A 81 33.16 21.03 15.66
CA ILE A 81 33.10 20.22 14.42
C ILE A 81 34.40 19.44 14.14
N PHE A 82 35.50 19.67 14.86
CA PHE A 82 36.72 18.87 14.71
C PHE A 82 37.53 18.86 15.99
N ASP A 83 37.41 17.83 16.82
CA ASP A 83 38.38 17.62 17.92
C ASP A 83 38.81 16.16 18.14
N ASP A 84 38.27 15.19 17.41
CA ASP A 84 38.66 13.78 17.57
C ASP A 84 39.21 13.17 16.28
N ALA A 85 40.37 12.53 16.39
CA ALA A 85 41.04 11.80 15.30
C ALA A 85 40.23 10.61 14.76
N SER A 86 39.13 10.22 15.43
CA SER A 86 38.17 9.21 14.95
C SER A 86 37.32 9.69 13.78
N ASP A 87 37.09 11.00 13.64
CA ASP A 87 36.26 11.55 12.55
C ASP A 87 36.97 11.49 11.19
N PHE A 88 38.30 11.36 11.20
CA PHE A 88 39.09 11.18 9.99
C PHE A 88 38.99 9.75 9.44
N GLU A 89 38.76 8.75 10.30
CA GLU A 89 38.49 7.36 9.89
C GLU A 89 37.06 7.19 9.34
N ASP A 90 36.09 7.94 9.87
CA ASP A 90 34.70 7.93 9.37
C ASP A 90 34.59 8.65 8.00
N LEU A 91 35.45 9.64 7.73
CA LEU A 91 35.57 10.32 6.44
C LEU A 91 36.06 9.37 5.31
N PHE A 92 36.89 8.38 5.66
CA PHE A 92 37.55 7.44 4.74
C PHE A 92 37.18 5.96 4.94
N GLY A 93 35.96 5.65 5.37
CA GLY A 93 35.23 4.48 4.88
C GLY A 93 35.42 3.13 5.59
N ALA A 94 34.68 2.93 6.69
CA ALA A 94 34.22 1.58 7.10
C ALA A 94 32.72 1.50 7.43
N THR A 95 32.04 2.63 7.69
CA THR A 95 30.66 2.66 8.22
C THR A 95 29.78 3.73 7.55
N ARG A 96 29.74 3.76 6.21
CA ARG A 96 28.93 4.75 5.47
C ARG A 96 27.41 4.49 5.52
N GLY A 97 26.97 3.32 5.99
CA GLY A 97 25.57 3.06 6.30
C GLY A 97 25.28 3.35 7.76
N GLY A 98 24.33 4.24 8.02
CA GLY A 98 23.85 4.47 9.39
C GLY A 98 23.35 3.19 10.06
N THR A 99 23.09 3.22 11.36
CA THR A 99 22.65 2.03 12.12
C THR A 99 21.18 1.62 11.90
N ASN A 100 20.43 2.46 11.18
CA ASN A 100 18.98 2.36 11.03
C ASN A 100 18.58 1.93 9.62
N PHE A 101 17.67 0.97 9.52
CA PHE A 101 17.05 0.59 8.26
C PHE A 101 16.21 1.76 7.70
N LEU A 102 16.39 2.08 6.41
CA LEU A 102 15.85 3.28 5.75
C LEU A 102 16.21 4.61 6.43
N GLY A 103 17.23 4.63 7.28
CA GLY A 103 17.58 5.79 8.12
C GLY A 103 16.58 6.08 9.25
N LEU A 104 15.59 5.20 9.47
CA LEU A 104 14.45 5.48 10.37
C LEU A 104 14.24 4.43 11.45
N TYR A 105 14.50 3.15 11.15
CA TYR A 105 14.06 2.04 11.99
C TYR A 105 15.25 1.23 12.54
N THR A 106 15.34 1.13 13.86
CA THR A 106 16.27 0.20 14.52
C THR A 106 15.76 -1.25 14.41
N ARG A 107 16.63 -2.24 14.65
CA ARG A 107 16.24 -3.66 14.71
C ARG A 107 15.12 -3.90 15.73
N ASP A 108 15.24 -3.31 16.92
CA ASP A 108 14.26 -3.45 18.00
C ASP A 108 12.93 -2.80 17.68
N GLN A 109 12.93 -1.67 16.95
CA GLN A 109 11.70 -1.04 16.50
C GLN A 109 10.97 -1.92 15.49
N ILE A 110 11.65 -2.47 14.49
CA ILE A 110 11.02 -3.39 13.53
C ILE A 110 10.54 -4.66 14.25
N ALA A 111 11.35 -5.23 15.14
CA ALA A 111 10.96 -6.38 15.95
C ALA A 111 9.70 -6.08 16.78
N SER A 112 9.64 -4.91 17.42
CA SER A 112 8.47 -4.48 18.18
C SER A 112 7.24 -4.28 17.29
N MET A 113 7.41 -3.71 16.09
CA MET A 113 6.32 -3.57 15.12
C MET A 113 5.74 -4.94 14.71
N ILE A 114 6.60 -5.93 14.45
CA ILE A 114 6.15 -7.29 14.10
C ILE A 114 5.47 -7.95 15.32
N LYS A 115 6.07 -7.86 16.51
CA LYS A 115 5.49 -8.40 17.76
C LYS A 115 4.11 -7.84 18.07
N ASN A 116 3.89 -6.57 17.79
CA ASN A 116 2.62 -5.88 18.03
C ASN A 116 1.63 -6.02 16.85
N SER A 117 1.91 -6.90 15.89
CA SER A 117 1.07 -7.15 14.72
C SER A 117 0.58 -8.61 14.71
N PRO A 118 -0.43 -8.95 13.90
CA PRO A 118 -0.84 -10.34 13.68
C PRO A 118 0.26 -11.24 13.09
N LEU A 119 1.37 -10.68 12.57
CA LEU A 119 2.47 -11.49 12.05
C LEU A 119 3.11 -12.35 13.12
N ALA A 120 3.29 -11.86 14.34
CA ALA A 120 4.01 -12.60 15.37
C ALA A 120 3.32 -13.93 15.71
N GLU A 121 2.02 -13.90 15.98
CA GLU A 121 1.23 -15.10 16.24
C GLU A 121 1.26 -16.08 15.05
N LYS A 122 1.22 -15.56 13.82
CA LYS A 122 1.27 -16.39 12.61
C LYS A 122 2.65 -16.99 12.37
N ILE A 123 3.72 -16.27 12.66
CA ILE A 123 5.10 -16.77 12.59
C ILE A 123 5.31 -17.88 13.62
N ASP A 124 4.79 -17.71 14.84
CA ASP A 124 4.84 -18.74 15.89
C ASP A 124 4.08 -20.00 15.47
N LYS A 125 2.88 -19.85 14.87
CA LYS A 125 2.10 -20.97 14.31
C LYS A 125 2.80 -21.72 13.18
N LEU A 126 3.72 -21.06 12.45
CA LEU A 126 4.56 -21.70 11.45
C LEU A 126 5.73 -22.49 12.08
N GLY A 127 5.91 -22.42 13.39
CA GLY A 127 6.96 -23.12 14.14
C GLY A 127 8.23 -22.31 14.35
N TYR A 128 8.17 -20.98 14.21
CA TYR A 128 9.34 -20.10 14.24
C TYR A 128 9.32 -19.12 15.40
N SER A 129 9.32 -19.60 16.64
CA SER A 129 9.18 -18.73 17.82
C SER A 129 10.44 -17.94 18.19
N ASP A 130 11.60 -18.30 17.67
CA ASP A 130 12.91 -17.76 18.02
C ASP A 130 13.45 -16.76 16.99
N TRP A 131 12.55 -16.11 16.25
CA TRP A 131 12.89 -15.17 15.19
C TRP A 131 13.56 -13.89 15.71
N TYR A 132 14.37 -13.25 14.87
CA TYR A 132 15.02 -11.97 15.13
C TYR A 132 15.19 -11.15 13.85
N ILE A 133 15.40 -9.84 14.00
CA ILE A 133 15.65 -8.91 12.90
C ILE A 133 17.15 -8.72 12.71
N ASP A 134 17.59 -8.76 11.46
CA ASP A 134 18.96 -8.47 11.07
C ASP A 134 19.01 -7.54 9.86
N PHE A 135 20.09 -6.78 9.73
CA PHE A 135 20.30 -5.84 8.63
C PHE A 135 21.70 -6.01 8.06
N ASP A 136 21.80 -5.84 6.74
CA ASP A 136 23.05 -5.49 6.08
C ASP A 136 22.88 -4.08 5.49
N LEU A 137 23.66 -3.15 6.03
CA LEU A 137 23.64 -1.71 5.73
C LEU A 137 25.00 -1.27 5.17
N SER A 138 25.80 -2.19 4.63
CA SER A 138 27.12 -1.89 4.09
C SER A 138 27.07 -0.94 2.88
N ASP A 139 25.99 -0.98 2.12
CA ASP A 139 25.69 -0.08 1.00
C ASP A 139 24.85 1.13 1.49
N CYS A 140 25.32 2.35 1.21
CA CYS A 140 24.67 3.59 1.61
C CYS A 140 23.39 3.92 0.83
N PHE A 141 23.17 3.29 -0.33
CA PHE A 141 21.99 3.46 -1.18
C PHE A 141 21.07 2.25 -1.16
N THR A 142 21.52 1.11 -0.64
CA THR A 142 20.74 -0.14 -0.61
C THR A 142 20.77 -0.76 0.76
N HIS A 143 19.59 -0.89 1.39
CA HIS A 143 19.47 -1.54 2.68
C HIS A 143 18.85 -2.93 2.52
N TYR A 144 19.46 -3.90 3.19
CA TYR A 144 19.02 -5.28 3.23
C TYR A 144 18.45 -5.58 4.62
N GLY A 145 17.22 -6.07 4.68
CA GLY A 145 16.54 -6.41 5.91
C GLY A 145 16.11 -7.86 5.94
N TYR A 146 16.31 -8.52 7.08
CA TYR A 146 16.04 -9.94 7.25
C TYR A 146 15.20 -10.20 8.50
N VAL A 147 14.29 -11.17 8.40
CA VAL A 147 13.72 -11.89 9.54
C VAL A 147 14.33 -13.29 9.53
N LYS A 148 15.19 -13.61 10.49
CA LYS A 148 15.88 -14.91 10.61
C LYS A 148 15.40 -15.65 11.86
N CYS A 149 15.68 -16.95 11.95
CA CYS A 149 15.46 -17.76 13.15
C CYS A 149 16.78 -18.36 13.62
N ARG A 150 16.99 -18.47 14.94
CA ARG A 150 18.23 -19.06 15.48
C ARG A 150 18.28 -20.57 15.25
N SER A 151 17.13 -21.19 15.13
CA SER A 151 16.90 -22.58 14.79
C SER A 151 17.31 -22.96 13.36
N PHE A 152 17.59 -21.99 12.48
CA PHE A 152 18.04 -22.30 11.13
C PHE A 152 19.46 -22.89 11.12
N PRO A 153 19.67 -24.07 10.48
CA PRO A 153 20.98 -24.70 10.41
C PRO A 153 21.95 -23.96 9.48
N ASN A 154 21.43 -23.18 8.52
CA ASN A 154 22.25 -22.43 7.57
C ASN A 154 22.02 -20.91 7.75
N PRO A 155 23.08 -20.10 7.93
CA PRO A 155 22.98 -18.64 8.09
C PRO A 155 22.36 -17.89 6.90
N GLU A 156 22.31 -18.50 5.72
CA GLU A 156 21.65 -17.96 4.52
C GLU A 156 20.13 -18.09 4.55
N GLN A 157 19.57 -18.89 5.47
CA GLN A 157 18.13 -19.04 5.59
C GLN A 157 17.50 -17.86 6.32
N PHE A 158 16.32 -17.47 5.85
CA PHE A 158 15.51 -16.38 6.40
C PHE A 158 14.03 -16.70 6.18
N LEU A 159 13.16 -16.16 7.02
CA LEU A 159 11.72 -16.17 6.83
C LEU A 159 11.25 -15.03 5.93
N ALA A 160 11.86 -13.87 6.10
CA ALA A 160 11.59 -12.70 5.30
C ALA A 160 12.89 -12.03 4.89
N PHE A 161 12.93 -11.53 3.67
CA PHE A 161 14.03 -10.75 3.15
C PHE A 161 13.49 -9.60 2.33
N ILE A 162 14.01 -8.40 2.56
CA ILE A 162 13.64 -7.20 1.84
C ILE A 162 14.90 -6.42 1.45
N ILE A 163 14.92 -5.96 0.21
CA ILE A 163 15.92 -5.01 -0.28
C ILE A 163 15.19 -3.71 -0.59
N CYS A 164 15.62 -2.62 0.06
CA CYS A 164 15.10 -1.29 -0.19
C CYS A 164 16.19 -0.36 -0.70
N GLN A 165 15.87 0.39 -1.75
CA GLN A 165 16.74 1.45 -2.24
C GLN A 165 16.40 2.78 -1.55
N ILE A 166 17.44 3.50 -1.13
CA ILE A 166 17.36 4.81 -0.47
C ILE A 166 17.64 5.91 -1.48
N GLY A 167 16.93 7.01 -1.31
CA GLY A 167 17.10 8.21 -2.11
C GLY A 167 15.86 8.52 -2.93
N GLU A 168 16.03 9.45 -3.86
CA GLU A 168 14.97 9.87 -4.77
C GLU A 168 14.69 8.77 -5.79
N TYR A 169 13.41 8.43 -5.91
CA TYR A 169 12.97 7.49 -6.93
C TYR A 169 12.86 8.20 -8.28
N HIS A 170 13.59 7.69 -9.25
CA HIS A 170 13.60 8.19 -10.62
C HIS A 170 13.01 7.13 -11.54
N PRO A 171 11.79 7.33 -12.08
CA PRO A 171 11.22 6.42 -13.05
C PRO A 171 12.07 6.43 -14.31
N SER A 172 12.43 5.25 -14.83
CA SER A 172 13.42 5.16 -15.90
C SER A 172 12.91 5.61 -17.28
N ILE A 173 11.59 5.63 -17.50
CA ILE A 173 11.00 5.67 -18.85
C ILE A 173 9.86 6.71 -19.00
N ILE A 174 9.42 7.37 -17.93
CA ILE A 174 8.19 8.20 -17.98
C ILE A 174 8.41 9.58 -17.36
N ASP A 175 8.04 10.61 -18.12
CA ASP A 175 7.83 11.95 -17.60
C ASP A 175 6.52 12.01 -16.83
N LEU A 176 6.63 12.02 -15.50
CA LEU A 176 5.49 12.19 -14.63
C LEU A 176 5.11 13.67 -14.53
N PRO A 177 3.81 13.99 -14.40
CA PRO A 177 3.34 15.38 -14.42
C PRO A 177 3.70 16.18 -13.15
N PHE A 178 4.51 15.62 -12.26
CA PHE A 178 5.00 16.24 -11.04
C PHE A 178 6.44 15.81 -10.79
N CYS A 179 7.25 16.74 -10.26
CA CYS A 179 8.61 16.49 -9.84
C CYS A 179 8.68 15.80 -8.46
N ASN A 180 9.85 15.21 -8.17
CA ASN A 180 10.28 14.72 -6.86
C ASN A 180 9.30 13.74 -6.22
N ILE A 181 9.40 12.48 -6.63
CA ILE A 181 8.51 11.41 -6.17
C ILE A 181 9.19 10.65 -5.06
N ASN A 182 8.53 10.63 -3.91
CA ASN A 182 9.05 10.02 -2.71
C ASN A 182 8.47 8.62 -2.54
N MET A 183 9.07 7.62 -3.18
CA MET A 183 8.61 6.24 -3.06
C MET A 183 9.32 5.47 -1.94
N LEU A 184 8.64 4.48 -1.35
CA LEU A 184 9.32 3.35 -0.73
C LEU A 184 9.70 2.37 -1.86
N ASN A 185 10.97 2.37 -2.25
CA ASN A 185 11.47 1.54 -3.36
C ASN A 185 11.92 0.16 -2.86
N ILE A 186 11.06 -0.83 -3.07
CA ILE A 186 11.30 -2.23 -2.72
C ILE A 186 11.82 -2.94 -3.97
N ARG A 187 13.13 -3.21 -3.98
CA ARG A 187 13.80 -3.92 -5.08
C ARG A 187 13.58 -5.42 -5.02
N TRP A 188 13.45 -5.95 -3.81
CA TRP A 188 13.19 -7.37 -3.57
C TRP A 188 12.39 -7.54 -2.30
N PHE A 189 11.40 -8.43 -2.32
CA PHE A 189 10.65 -8.81 -1.13
C PHE A 189 10.29 -10.29 -1.21
N ASN A 190 10.78 -11.07 -0.26
CA ASN A 190 10.60 -12.50 -0.21
C ASN A 190 10.12 -12.92 1.17
N LEU A 191 9.14 -13.83 1.19
CA LEU A 191 8.58 -14.45 2.38
C LEU A 191 8.53 -15.95 2.15
N GLN A 192 9.41 -16.68 2.83
CA GLN A 192 9.64 -18.09 2.57
C GLN A 192 9.57 -18.91 3.87
N ASN A 193 9.14 -20.16 3.76
CA ASN A 193 9.05 -21.13 4.85
C ASN A 193 10.03 -22.27 4.57
N PRO A 194 11.27 -22.20 5.10
CA PRO A 194 12.29 -23.21 4.85
C PRO A 194 11.97 -24.61 5.38
N TYR A 195 11.07 -24.75 6.35
CA TYR A 195 10.69 -26.05 6.92
C TYR A 195 9.47 -26.70 6.26
N ALA A 196 8.82 -25.98 5.35
CA ALA A 196 7.71 -26.50 4.57
C ALA A 196 8.19 -27.26 3.34
N ALA A 197 7.32 -28.14 2.86
CA ALA A 197 7.44 -28.81 1.58
C ALA A 197 6.40 -28.26 0.60
N PHE A 198 6.74 -28.17 -0.68
CA PHE A 198 5.76 -27.79 -1.71
C PHE A 198 4.63 -28.83 -1.77
N GLN A 199 3.41 -28.35 -1.96
CA GLN A 199 2.20 -29.16 -2.01
C GLN A 199 1.53 -29.04 -3.39
N PRO A 200 0.74 -30.04 -3.84
CA PRO A 200 0.07 -29.99 -5.14
C PRO A 200 -0.87 -28.78 -5.33
N ASP A 201 -1.53 -28.34 -4.26
CA ASP A 201 -2.42 -27.17 -4.23
C ASP A 201 -1.66 -25.84 -4.09
N ARG A 202 -0.38 -25.90 -3.73
CA ARG A 202 0.52 -24.76 -3.64
C ARG A 202 1.88 -25.09 -4.28
N PRO A 203 1.89 -25.30 -5.60
CA PRO A 203 3.08 -25.71 -6.33
C PRO A 203 4.12 -24.58 -6.36
N ARG A 204 5.36 -24.95 -6.67
CA ARG A 204 6.49 -24.03 -6.82
C ARG A 204 6.25 -23.04 -7.97
N LEU A 205 6.45 -21.75 -7.69
CA LEU A 205 6.47 -20.69 -8.71
C LEU A 205 7.88 -20.48 -9.26
N PRO A 206 8.05 -19.89 -10.47
CA PRO A 206 9.37 -19.48 -10.96
C PRO A 206 10.11 -18.60 -9.95
N GLY A 207 11.42 -18.83 -9.79
CA GLY A 207 12.27 -18.07 -8.86
C GLY A 207 12.11 -18.42 -7.37
N GLN A 208 11.13 -19.25 -7.00
CA GLN A 208 10.86 -19.61 -5.61
C GLN A 208 11.75 -20.77 -5.16
N ARG A 209 12.47 -20.66 -4.04
CA ARG A 209 13.30 -21.75 -3.46
C ARG A 209 12.65 -22.49 -2.28
N TYR A 210 11.65 -21.89 -1.64
CA TYR A 210 10.89 -22.58 -0.58
C TYR A 210 9.42 -22.15 -0.66
N PRO A 211 8.48 -22.96 -0.17
CA PRO A 211 7.07 -22.56 -0.08
C PRO A 211 6.94 -21.21 0.63
N GLY A 212 6.01 -20.36 0.18
CA GLY A 212 5.83 -19.05 0.82
C GLY A 212 5.26 -19.19 2.23
N THR A 213 5.48 -18.21 3.11
CA THR A 213 4.88 -18.25 4.47
C THR A 213 3.36 -18.05 4.46
N GLY A 214 2.80 -17.45 3.41
CA GLY A 214 1.39 -17.03 3.36
C GLY A 214 1.13 -15.69 4.07
N LEU A 215 2.17 -15.01 4.56
CA LEU A 215 2.08 -13.79 5.36
C LEU A 215 2.21 -12.49 4.54
N ALA A 216 2.19 -12.58 3.21
CA ALA A 216 2.41 -11.43 2.32
C ALA A 216 1.43 -10.27 2.58
N ARG A 217 0.16 -10.58 2.84
CA ARG A 217 -0.85 -9.55 3.14
C ARG A 217 -0.53 -8.81 4.44
N ASP A 218 -0.24 -9.54 5.51
CA ASP A 218 0.06 -8.96 6.81
C ASP A 218 1.35 -8.12 6.78
N ALA A 219 2.38 -8.63 6.11
CA ALA A 219 3.63 -7.89 5.93
C ALA A 219 3.43 -6.62 5.08
N PHE A 220 2.60 -6.70 4.03
CA PHE A 220 2.28 -5.54 3.20
C PHE A 220 1.54 -4.45 3.98
N VAL A 221 0.63 -4.81 4.90
CA VAL A 221 -0.03 -3.83 5.79
C VAL A 221 0.99 -3.03 6.58
N MET A 222 1.99 -3.70 7.18
CA MET A 222 3.06 -3.03 7.92
C MET A 222 3.92 -2.12 7.02
N LEU A 223 4.29 -2.59 5.82
CA LEU A 223 5.05 -1.78 4.86
C LEU A 223 4.28 -0.53 4.43
N ARG A 224 2.96 -0.68 4.21
CA ARG A 224 2.06 0.42 3.89
C ARG A 224 1.97 1.43 5.02
N GLU A 225 1.84 0.99 6.28
CA GLU A 225 1.82 1.88 7.43
C GLU A 225 3.14 2.64 7.59
N ALA A 226 4.28 1.96 7.42
CA ALA A 226 5.60 2.60 7.41
C ALA A 226 5.72 3.66 6.30
N ALA A 227 5.27 3.33 5.09
CA ALA A 227 5.28 4.26 3.96
C ALA A 227 4.38 5.49 4.20
N ILE A 228 3.17 5.29 4.76
CA ILE A 228 2.26 6.39 5.13
C ILE A 228 2.90 7.29 6.20
N LYS A 229 3.45 6.69 7.26
CA LYS A 229 4.11 7.43 8.36
C LYS A 229 5.29 8.26 7.86
N SER A 230 6.03 7.74 6.89
CA SER A 230 7.13 8.44 6.22
C SER A 230 6.71 9.38 5.09
N LYS A 231 5.40 9.66 4.94
CA LYS A 231 4.83 10.57 3.92
C LYS A 231 5.28 10.22 2.49
N ARG A 232 5.39 8.92 2.18
CA ARG A 232 5.71 8.43 0.84
C ARG A 232 4.52 8.61 -0.10
N ASP A 233 4.79 8.78 -1.38
CA ASP A 233 3.78 8.86 -2.44
C ASP A 233 3.20 7.51 -2.81
N GLY A 234 3.98 6.45 -2.59
CA GLY A 234 3.60 5.09 -2.88
C GLY A 234 4.70 4.12 -2.47
N ILE A 235 4.41 2.85 -2.69
CA ILE A 235 5.38 1.76 -2.63
C ILE A 235 5.61 1.32 -4.07
N VAL A 236 6.86 1.25 -4.50
CA VAL A 236 7.23 0.83 -5.85
C VAL A 236 8.06 -0.44 -5.81
N ASN A 237 7.83 -1.30 -6.78
CA ASN A 237 8.60 -2.51 -7.03
C ASN A 237 8.65 -2.81 -8.53
N VAL A 238 9.56 -3.70 -8.94
CA VAL A 238 9.64 -4.18 -10.33
C VAL A 238 9.44 -5.71 -10.30
N PRO A 239 8.23 -6.22 -10.62
CA PRO A 239 7.94 -7.65 -10.57
C PRO A 239 8.69 -8.42 -11.67
N GLU A 240 9.69 -9.20 -11.28
CA GLU A 240 10.52 -10.01 -12.20
C GLU A 240 9.73 -11.10 -12.93
N HIS A 241 8.60 -11.53 -12.39
CA HIS A 241 7.79 -12.60 -12.94
C HIS A 241 6.31 -12.21 -13.00
N PHE A 242 5.57 -12.81 -13.95
CA PHE A 242 4.14 -12.57 -14.14
C PHE A 242 3.31 -12.77 -12.86
N HIS A 243 3.52 -13.86 -12.11
CA HIS A 243 2.77 -14.10 -10.86
C HIS A 243 3.02 -13.03 -9.80
N ASN A 244 4.19 -12.39 -9.79
CA ASN A 244 4.46 -11.29 -8.87
C ASN A 244 3.56 -10.10 -9.23
N ALA A 245 3.56 -9.70 -10.51
CA ALA A 245 2.69 -8.63 -10.99
C ALA A 245 1.19 -8.93 -10.78
N TYR A 246 0.78 -10.20 -10.96
CA TYR A 246 -0.59 -10.66 -10.73
C TYR A 246 -0.97 -10.69 -9.23
N GLY A 247 -0.05 -11.12 -8.37
CA GLY A 247 -0.28 -11.26 -6.94
C GLY A 247 -0.39 -9.93 -6.19
N TYR A 248 0.28 -8.88 -6.68
CA TYR A 248 0.24 -7.53 -6.12
C TYR A 248 -1.07 -6.80 -6.44
N LYS A 249 -2.16 -7.26 -5.84
CA LYS A 249 -3.47 -6.60 -5.95
C LYS A 249 -3.36 -5.12 -5.56
N HIS A 250 -3.98 -4.25 -6.35
CA HIS A 250 -3.98 -2.79 -6.20
C HIS A 250 -2.67 -2.07 -6.55
N PHE A 251 -1.65 -2.79 -6.97
CA PHE A 251 -0.53 -2.16 -7.65
C PHE A 251 -0.89 -1.91 -9.11
N LEU A 252 -0.42 -0.78 -9.62
CA LEU A 252 -0.63 -0.33 -11.00
C LEU A 252 0.72 -0.08 -11.62
N PHE A 253 0.93 -0.53 -12.85
CA PHE A 253 2.12 -0.16 -13.60
C PHE A 253 2.16 1.35 -13.79
N LEU A 254 3.29 1.95 -13.45
CA LEU A 254 3.51 3.38 -13.56
C LEU A 254 3.37 3.83 -15.02
N ASN A 255 3.82 2.99 -15.97
CA ASN A 255 3.56 3.17 -17.40
C ASN A 255 2.12 2.77 -17.74
N PRO A 256 1.25 3.70 -18.21
CA PRO A 256 -0.11 3.33 -18.62
C PRO A 256 -0.12 2.30 -19.75
N SER A 257 0.83 2.35 -20.69
CA SER A 257 0.91 1.36 -21.77
C SER A 257 1.20 -0.05 -21.23
N HIS A 258 2.11 -0.17 -20.26
CA HIS A 258 2.40 -1.46 -19.63
C HIS A 258 1.21 -1.95 -18.79
N GLN A 259 0.49 -1.04 -18.12
CA GLN A 259 -0.74 -1.38 -17.40
C GLN A 259 -1.79 -1.99 -18.35
N GLY A 260 -2.03 -1.36 -19.50
CA GLY A 260 -2.98 -1.86 -20.50
C GLY A 260 -2.59 -3.21 -21.10
N ILE A 261 -1.31 -3.40 -21.40
CA ILE A 261 -0.77 -4.69 -21.88
C ILE A 261 -0.94 -5.77 -20.81
N PHE A 262 -0.60 -5.47 -19.55
CA PHE A 262 -0.76 -6.41 -18.44
C PHE A 262 -2.23 -6.80 -18.23
N GLU A 263 -3.15 -5.83 -18.22
CA GLU A 263 -4.58 -6.08 -18.15
C GLU A 263 -5.06 -6.98 -19.30
N ARG A 264 -4.50 -6.80 -20.51
CA ARG A 264 -4.81 -7.64 -21.66
C ARG A 264 -4.32 -9.07 -21.48
N ILE A 265 -3.09 -9.27 -20.98
CA ILE A 265 -2.55 -10.59 -20.64
C ILE A 265 -3.46 -11.28 -19.62
N VAL A 266 -3.83 -10.58 -18.54
CA VAL A 266 -4.71 -11.13 -17.50
C VAL A 266 -6.09 -11.50 -18.03
N HIS A 267 -6.65 -10.67 -18.91
CA HIS A 267 -7.92 -10.95 -19.58
C HIS A 267 -7.84 -12.21 -20.45
N ASP A 268 -6.86 -12.28 -21.35
CA ASP A 268 -6.73 -13.36 -22.33
C ASP A 268 -6.36 -14.70 -21.66
N LEU A 269 -5.58 -14.67 -20.59
CA LEU A 269 -5.19 -15.88 -19.84
C LEU A 269 -6.13 -16.23 -18.68
N SER A 270 -7.28 -15.56 -18.54
CA SER A 270 -8.18 -15.76 -17.41
C SER A 270 -8.71 -17.20 -17.32
N SER A 271 -9.05 -17.83 -18.45
CA SER A 271 -9.45 -19.25 -18.52
C SER A 271 -8.28 -20.17 -18.17
N ASP A 272 -7.08 -19.90 -18.71
CA ASP A 272 -5.88 -20.69 -18.42
C ASP A 272 -5.52 -20.68 -16.94
N ILE A 273 -5.61 -19.51 -16.29
CA ILE A 273 -5.38 -19.37 -14.85
C ILE A 273 -6.43 -20.15 -14.07
N SER A 274 -7.70 -20.12 -14.49
CA SER A 274 -8.78 -20.85 -13.83
C SER A 274 -8.65 -22.36 -13.97
N GLU A 275 -8.26 -22.84 -15.15
CA GLU A 275 -8.22 -24.28 -15.46
C GLU A 275 -6.92 -24.95 -15.01
N LYS A 276 -5.77 -24.29 -15.22
CA LYS A 276 -4.44 -24.87 -14.98
C LYS A 276 -3.74 -24.30 -13.74
N GLY A 277 -4.27 -23.21 -13.19
CA GLY A 277 -3.70 -22.54 -12.04
C GLY A 277 -2.57 -21.56 -12.40
N LEU A 278 -2.36 -20.58 -11.52
CA LEU A 278 -1.38 -19.50 -11.70
C LEU A 278 0.06 -19.98 -11.89
N ALA A 279 0.44 -21.09 -11.24
CA ALA A 279 1.81 -21.60 -11.31
C ALA A 279 2.15 -22.14 -12.71
N MET A 280 1.26 -22.95 -13.30
CA MET A 280 1.44 -23.46 -14.67
C MET A 280 1.54 -22.31 -15.67
N VAL A 281 0.65 -21.33 -15.58
CA VAL A 281 0.67 -20.13 -16.43
C VAL A 281 1.98 -19.36 -16.27
N SER A 282 2.44 -19.18 -15.04
CA SER A 282 3.67 -18.44 -14.77
C SER A 282 4.91 -19.15 -15.27
N TRP A 283 4.98 -20.48 -15.14
CA TRP A 283 6.06 -21.28 -15.73
C TRP A 283 6.02 -21.23 -17.25
N ALA A 284 4.85 -21.29 -17.87
CA ALA A 284 4.72 -21.19 -19.32
C ALA A 284 5.25 -19.84 -19.86
N ILE A 285 4.91 -18.74 -19.19
CA ILE A 285 5.44 -17.41 -19.53
C ILE A 285 6.95 -17.35 -19.29
N TYR A 286 7.43 -17.82 -18.14
CA TYR A 286 8.85 -17.81 -17.78
C TYR A 286 9.72 -18.61 -18.78
N LEU A 287 9.23 -19.76 -19.23
CA LEU A 287 9.92 -20.61 -20.21
C LEU A 287 9.75 -20.12 -21.65
N GLY A 288 8.96 -19.07 -21.88
CA GLY A 288 8.78 -18.44 -23.18
C GLY A 288 7.82 -19.17 -24.11
N PHE A 289 6.78 -19.80 -23.58
CA PHE A 289 5.72 -20.44 -24.36
C PHE A 289 4.53 -19.51 -24.67
N MET A 290 4.56 -18.26 -24.20
CA MET A 290 3.54 -17.28 -24.53
C MET A 290 3.84 -16.61 -25.87
N ARG A 291 2.78 -16.39 -26.65
CA ARG A 291 2.80 -15.60 -27.88
C ARG A 291 1.92 -14.37 -27.75
N GLN A 292 2.31 -13.31 -28.43
CA GLN A 292 1.52 -12.10 -28.66
C GLN A 292 1.22 -12.02 -30.16
N GLY A 293 -0.01 -12.36 -30.57
CA GLY A 293 -0.32 -12.62 -31.97
C GLY A 293 0.51 -13.80 -32.51
N THR A 294 1.36 -13.54 -33.50
CA THR A 294 2.25 -14.55 -34.10
C THR A 294 3.64 -14.59 -33.47
N GLU A 295 4.01 -13.58 -32.69
CA GLU A 295 5.36 -13.44 -32.15
C GLU A 295 5.50 -14.07 -30.77
N LYS A 296 6.71 -14.53 -30.44
CA LYS A 296 7.03 -14.96 -29.08
C LYS A 296 7.01 -13.74 -28.17
N TYR A 297 6.34 -13.87 -27.03
CA TYR A 297 6.34 -12.83 -26.01
C TYR A 297 7.25 -13.22 -24.85
N CYS A 298 8.04 -12.26 -24.38
CA CYS A 298 8.84 -12.35 -23.16
C CYS A 298 8.27 -11.37 -22.13
N TRP A 299 8.14 -11.82 -20.88
CA TRP A 299 7.75 -10.95 -19.78
C TRP A 299 8.76 -9.80 -19.64
N ASP A 300 8.25 -8.57 -19.64
CA ASP A 300 9.04 -7.35 -19.51
C ASP A 300 8.75 -6.68 -18.15
N PRO A 301 9.63 -6.84 -17.15
CA PRO A 301 9.45 -6.25 -15.83
C PRO A 301 9.45 -4.72 -15.89
N SER A 302 8.49 -4.09 -15.21
CA SER A 302 8.39 -2.62 -15.16
C SER A 302 7.83 -2.15 -13.82
N ASP A 303 8.04 -0.89 -13.47
CA ASP A 303 7.65 -0.31 -12.18
C ASP A 303 6.14 -0.45 -11.93
N GLN A 304 5.79 -1.18 -10.88
CA GLN A 304 4.47 -1.26 -10.30
C GLN A 304 4.42 -0.44 -9.01
N VAL A 305 3.34 0.31 -8.84
CA VAL A 305 3.17 1.24 -7.72
C VAL A 305 1.87 0.94 -7.00
N PHE A 306 1.95 0.82 -5.67
CA PHE A 306 0.82 0.98 -4.79
C PHE A 306 0.70 2.46 -4.40
N PRO A 307 -0.30 3.21 -4.90
CA PRO A 307 -0.40 4.64 -4.67
C PRO A 307 -0.88 4.95 -3.23
N ILE A 308 -0.23 5.91 -2.59
CA ILE A 308 -0.56 6.36 -1.21
C ILE A 308 -0.98 7.82 -1.19
N SER A 309 -0.18 8.72 -1.78
CA SER A 309 -0.48 10.16 -1.72
C SER A 309 -1.58 10.53 -2.70
N ARG A 310 -2.27 11.65 -2.40
CA ARG A 310 -3.31 12.18 -3.30
C ARG A 310 -2.77 12.45 -4.70
N ARG A 311 -1.55 12.97 -4.84
CA ARG A 311 -0.95 13.24 -6.16
C ARG A 311 -0.73 11.97 -6.97
N MET A 312 -0.24 10.90 -6.32
CA MET A 312 -0.02 9.61 -6.96
C MET A 312 -1.34 8.94 -7.33
N ILE A 313 -2.35 8.99 -6.45
CA ILE A 313 -3.70 8.50 -6.76
C ILE A 313 -4.31 9.28 -7.94
N SER A 314 -4.21 10.61 -7.93
CA SER A 314 -4.72 11.46 -9.00
C SER A 314 -4.05 11.19 -10.35
N TYR A 315 -2.78 10.80 -10.37
CA TYR A 315 -2.09 10.37 -11.59
C TYR A 315 -2.80 9.18 -12.25
N PHE A 316 -3.03 8.12 -11.47
CA PHE A 316 -3.70 6.92 -11.97
C PHE A 316 -5.16 7.17 -12.35
N LEU A 317 -5.85 8.09 -11.66
CA LEU A 317 -7.22 8.47 -11.98
C LEU A 317 -7.34 9.46 -13.16
N ALA A 318 -6.23 10.06 -13.60
CA ALA A 318 -6.26 11.05 -14.66
C ALA A 318 -6.75 10.43 -15.97
N ARG A 319 -7.57 11.19 -16.72
CA ARG A 319 -8.10 10.75 -18.03
C ARG A 319 -6.99 10.37 -19.00
N LYS A 320 -5.84 11.05 -18.96
CA LYS A 320 -4.68 10.74 -19.80
C LYS A 320 -4.19 9.31 -19.56
N TYR A 321 -3.85 8.98 -18.30
CA TYR A 321 -3.41 7.64 -17.91
C TYR A 321 -4.43 6.56 -18.31
N GLN A 322 -5.70 6.79 -17.95
CA GLN A 322 -6.80 5.86 -18.23
C GLN A 322 -7.05 5.64 -19.73
N LYS A 323 -6.89 6.69 -20.54
CA LYS A 323 -7.02 6.61 -22.00
C LYS A 323 -5.88 5.79 -22.59
N GLU A 324 -4.63 6.12 -22.24
CA GLU A 324 -3.43 5.44 -22.75
C GLU A 324 -3.43 3.95 -22.38
N SER A 325 -3.75 3.61 -21.13
CA SER A 325 -3.88 2.21 -20.70
C SER A 325 -4.95 1.46 -21.49
N ARG A 326 -6.13 2.07 -21.67
CA ARG A 326 -7.22 1.46 -22.44
C ARG A 326 -6.88 1.30 -23.92
N GLU A 327 -6.16 2.26 -24.51
CA GLU A 327 -5.68 2.17 -25.89
C GLU A 327 -4.66 1.06 -26.05
N ALA A 328 -3.70 0.95 -25.13
CA ALA A 328 -2.73 -0.14 -25.12
C ALA A 328 -3.41 -1.52 -24.97
N PHE A 329 -4.40 -1.66 -24.09
CA PHE A 329 -5.19 -2.89 -23.95
C PHE A 329 -5.87 -3.28 -25.27
N LYS A 330 -6.56 -2.33 -25.90
CA LYS A 330 -7.35 -2.56 -27.13
C LYS A 330 -6.47 -2.86 -28.33
N ASN A 331 -5.35 -2.15 -28.46
CA ASN A 331 -4.45 -2.24 -29.61
C ASN A 331 -3.45 -3.39 -29.48
N SER A 332 -3.30 -3.96 -28.27
CA SER A 332 -2.46 -5.14 -28.08
C SER A 332 -2.99 -6.33 -28.90
N PRO A 333 -2.13 -7.04 -29.64
CA PRO A 333 -2.46 -8.37 -30.13
C PRO A 333 -2.85 -9.29 -28.97
N GLY A 334 -3.65 -10.33 -29.26
CA GLY A 334 -4.05 -11.29 -28.23
C GLY A 334 -2.88 -12.13 -27.72
N PHE A 335 -2.95 -12.52 -26.45
CA PHE A 335 -1.96 -13.37 -25.80
C PHE A 335 -2.46 -14.80 -25.65
N VAL A 336 -1.63 -15.76 -26.04
CA VAL A 336 -1.98 -17.19 -25.97
C VAL A 336 -0.75 -17.99 -25.56
N ILE A 337 -0.94 -19.00 -24.71
CA ILE A 337 0.11 -19.97 -24.34
C ILE A 337 0.05 -21.17 -25.29
N ASP A 338 1.21 -21.58 -25.80
CA ASP A 338 1.39 -22.83 -26.56
C ASP A 338 1.39 -24.04 -25.62
N TRP A 339 0.21 -24.46 -25.15
CA TRP A 339 0.08 -25.52 -24.15
C TRP A 339 0.60 -26.88 -24.62
N GLU A 340 0.48 -27.19 -25.91
CA GLU A 340 0.98 -28.44 -26.50
C GLU A 340 2.48 -28.62 -26.22
N LYS A 341 3.26 -27.53 -26.25
CA LYS A 341 4.69 -27.55 -25.95
C LYS A 341 5.00 -27.26 -24.48
N ALA A 342 4.19 -26.43 -23.83
CA ALA A 342 4.46 -25.93 -22.49
C ALA A 342 4.20 -26.97 -21.39
N GLU A 343 3.13 -27.75 -21.50
CA GLU A 343 2.54 -28.48 -20.37
C GLU A 343 3.55 -29.43 -19.69
N LYS A 344 4.21 -30.29 -20.47
CA LYS A 344 5.21 -31.23 -19.94
C LYS A 344 6.39 -30.50 -19.29
N GLN A 345 6.84 -29.39 -19.87
CA GLN A 345 7.99 -28.64 -19.36
C GLN A 345 7.64 -27.87 -18.08
N CYS A 346 6.44 -27.29 -18.02
CA CYS A 346 5.93 -26.63 -16.82
C CYS A 346 5.77 -27.63 -15.67
N LEU A 347 5.20 -28.81 -15.93
CA LEU A 347 5.08 -29.88 -14.94
C LEU A 347 6.44 -30.35 -14.44
N SER A 348 7.42 -30.53 -15.33
CA SER A 348 8.79 -30.84 -14.93
C SER A 348 9.39 -29.74 -14.06
N GLY A 349 9.16 -28.46 -14.42
CA GLY A 349 9.59 -27.30 -13.65
C GLY A 349 8.95 -27.23 -12.26
N ILE A 350 7.73 -27.73 -12.10
CA ILE A 350 7.06 -27.80 -10.79
C ILE A 350 7.57 -29.00 -9.98
N LEU A 351 7.60 -30.20 -10.58
CA LEU A 351 7.84 -31.46 -9.86
C LEU A 351 9.31 -31.69 -9.55
N HIS A 352 10.20 -31.64 -10.54
CA HIS A 352 11.62 -31.97 -10.37
C HIS A 352 12.28 -31.04 -9.34
N TYR A 353 11.88 -29.78 -9.35
CA TYR A 353 12.36 -28.76 -8.43
C TYR A 353 11.71 -28.85 -7.03
N SER A 354 10.49 -29.37 -6.93
CA SER A 354 9.85 -29.60 -5.63
C SER A 354 10.45 -30.81 -4.92
N GLU A 355 10.70 -31.91 -5.64
CA GLU A 355 11.22 -33.16 -5.05
C GLU A 355 12.64 -33.02 -4.50
N SER A 356 13.54 -32.38 -5.27
CA SER A 356 14.93 -32.18 -4.85
C SER A 356 15.03 -31.35 -3.56
N GLU A 357 14.29 -30.25 -3.46
CA GLU A 357 14.30 -29.37 -2.28
C GLU A 357 13.51 -29.95 -1.10
N ASN A 358 12.39 -30.62 -1.35
CA ASN A 358 11.67 -31.34 -0.29
C ASN A 358 12.59 -32.40 0.36
N SER A 359 13.43 -33.08 -0.43
CA SER A 359 14.38 -34.06 0.10
C SER A 359 15.50 -33.42 0.94
N ILE A 360 15.92 -32.20 0.61
CA ILE A 360 16.90 -31.42 1.39
C ILE A 360 16.27 -30.95 2.71
N ASN A 361 15.04 -30.43 2.68
CA ASN A 361 14.36 -29.89 3.85
C ASN A 361 13.95 -30.96 4.87
N LEU A 362 13.72 -32.19 4.42
CA LEU A 362 13.43 -33.33 5.31
C LEU A 362 14.69 -33.87 6.01
N ARG A 363 15.89 -33.63 5.47
CA ARG A 363 17.16 -34.06 6.07
C ARG A 363 17.73 -33.06 7.09
N THR A 364 17.19 -31.85 7.15
CA THR A 364 17.59 -30.77 8.06
C THR A 364 16.66 -30.60 9.27
N LYS A 365 15.61 -31.43 9.38
CA LYS A 365 14.88 -31.68 10.63
C LYS A 365 15.55 -32.81 11.40
#